data_AF-A0A518HDL0-F1
#
_entry.id   AF-A0A518HDL0-F1
#
_cell.length_a   1.000
_cell.length_b   1.000
_cell.length_c   1.000
_cell.angle_alpha   90.00
_cell.angle_beta   90.00
_cell.angle_gamma   90.00
#
_symmetry.space_group_name_H-M   'P 1'
#
loop_
_entity.id
_entity.type
_entity.pdbx_description
1 polymer ?
#
loop_
_entity_poly.entity_id
_entity_poly.type
_entity_poly.pdbx_seq_one_letter_code
_entity_poly.pdbx_strand_id
1 'polypeptide(L)'
;MSNAPNPAERGRFSSPRKTAAVLRLLRGEDLELLSRELGITAVTLLSWRDDFLAGGQAALKSRPTDDRDHEIARLRSEVGELTMDNELLLQRCRAERPFVPRRRRP
;
A
#
# COMPACT_ATOMS: atom_id res chain seq x y z
N MET A 1 -1.29 33.15 -31.75
CA MET A 1 -2.16 31.99 -31.51
C MET A 1 -1.85 31.48 -30.12
N SER A 2 -2.82 31.56 -29.21
CA SER A 2 -2.66 31.32 -27.77
C SER A 2 -2.23 29.89 -27.49
N ASN A 3 -1.10 29.70 -26.81
CA ASN A 3 -0.62 28.41 -26.37
C ASN A 3 -1.40 27.99 -25.11
N ALA A 4 -2.51 27.28 -25.30
CA ALA A 4 -3.22 26.66 -24.18
C ALA A 4 -2.42 25.43 -23.73
N PRO A 5 -2.04 25.32 -22.44
CA PRO A 5 -1.26 24.18 -21.97
C PRO A 5 -2.06 22.89 -22.14
N ASN A 6 -1.44 21.89 -22.77
CA ASN A 6 -2.03 20.60 -23.08
C ASN A 6 -2.33 19.85 -21.77
N PRO A 7 -3.58 19.38 -21.51
CA PRO A 7 -3.95 18.74 -20.24
C PRO A 7 -3.14 17.48 -19.91
N ALA A 8 -2.45 16.89 -20.90
CA ALA A 8 -1.59 15.72 -20.74
C ALA A 8 -0.26 15.98 -20.01
N GLU A 9 0.18 17.25 -19.85
CA GLU A 9 1.46 17.58 -19.18
C GLU A 9 1.35 17.73 -17.66
N ARG A 10 0.14 17.72 -17.10
CA ARG A 10 -0.06 17.75 -15.65
C ARG A 10 0.12 16.34 -15.08
N GLY A 11 1.36 16.04 -14.68
CA GLY A 11 1.74 14.78 -14.06
C GLY A 11 0.83 14.32 -12.90
N ARG A 12 1.00 13.06 -12.49
CA ARG A 12 0.14 12.38 -11.50
C ARG A 12 -0.01 13.21 -10.21
N PHE A 13 -1.25 13.49 -9.81
CA PHE A 13 -1.53 14.13 -8.53
C PHE A 13 -1.11 13.23 -7.36
N SER A 14 -0.30 13.78 -6.46
CA SER A 14 0.07 13.12 -5.21
C SER A 14 -1.12 13.02 -4.25
N SER A 15 -1.10 12.03 -3.35
CA SER A 15 -2.16 11.86 -2.33
C SER A 15 -2.42 13.13 -1.51
N PRO A 16 -1.40 13.85 -0.97
CA PRO A 16 -1.63 15.10 -0.24
C PRO A 16 -2.31 16.18 -1.07
N ARG A 17 -1.97 16.27 -2.37
CA ARG A 17 -2.56 17.26 -3.28
C ARG A 17 -4.02 16.94 -3.58
N LYS A 18 -4.38 15.66 -3.74
CA LYS A 18 -5.79 15.23 -3.85
C LYS A 18 -6.57 15.56 -2.59
N THR A 19 -6.01 15.26 -1.42
CA THR A 19 -6.64 15.58 -0.13
C THR A 19 -6.88 17.07 0.03
N ALA A 20 -5.90 17.92 -0.30
CA ALA A 20 -6.07 19.37 -0.24
C ALA A 20 -7.22 19.87 -1.14
N ALA A 21 -7.32 19.34 -2.36
CA ALA A 21 -8.42 19.66 -3.28
C ALA A 21 -9.79 19.23 -2.73
N VAL A 22 -9.90 18.02 -2.18
CA VAL A 22 -11.15 17.54 -1.57
C VAL A 22 -11.54 18.39 -0.36
N LEU A 23 -10.59 18.78 0.50
CA LEU A 23 -10.88 19.63 1.66
C LEU A 23 -11.34 21.04 1.28
N ARG A 24 -10.88 21.58 0.14
CA ARG A 24 -11.38 22.83 -0.43
C ARG A 24 -12.85 22.69 -0.86
N LEU A 25 -13.17 21.61 -1.56
CA LEU A 25 -14.56 21.29 -1.96
C LEU A 25 -15.49 21.13 -0.73
N LEU A 26 -15.04 20.41 0.31
CA LEU A 26 -15.81 20.24 1.55
C LEU A 26 -15.99 21.53 2.36
N ARG A 27 -15.12 22.53 2.15
CA ARG A 27 -15.27 23.89 2.71
C ARG A 27 -16.25 24.77 1.94
N GLY A 28 -16.84 24.25 0.86
CA GLY A 28 -17.86 24.94 0.07
C GLY A 28 -17.32 25.70 -1.14
N GLU A 29 -16.07 25.49 -1.54
CA GLU A 29 -15.58 26.01 -2.82
C GLU A 29 -16.33 25.37 -4.00
N ASP A 30 -16.56 26.14 -5.06
CA ASP A 30 -17.30 25.68 -6.24
C ASP A 30 -16.52 24.59 -7.02
N LEU A 31 -17.23 23.52 -7.37
CA LEU A 31 -16.66 22.35 -8.05
C LEU A 31 -16.08 22.69 -9.42
N GLU A 32 -16.79 23.50 -10.21
CA GLU A 32 -16.41 23.85 -11.57
C GLU A 32 -15.19 24.77 -11.57
N LEU A 33 -15.20 25.79 -10.70
CA LEU A 33 -14.05 26.70 -10.54
C LEU A 33 -12.80 25.95 -10.07
N LEU A 34 -12.93 25.11 -9.04
CA LEU A 34 -11.81 24.34 -8.48
C LEU A 34 -11.26 23.32 -9.49
N SER A 35 -12.12 22.64 -10.24
CA SER A 35 -11.68 21.68 -11.27
C SER A 35 -10.89 22.37 -12.38
N ARG A 36 -11.32 23.55 -12.84
CA ARG A 36 -10.62 24.36 -13.85
C ARG A 36 -9.28 24.87 -13.34
N GLU A 37 -9.22 25.36 -12.10
CA GLU A 37 -7.97 25.80 -11.47
C GLU A 37 -6.94 24.66 -11.39
N LEU A 38 -7.39 23.48 -10.96
CA LEU A 38 -6.55 22.28 -10.88
C LEU A 38 -6.27 21.66 -12.25
N GLY A 39 -7.05 22.04 -13.26
CA GLY A 39 -6.90 21.56 -14.61
C GLY A 39 -7.34 20.11 -14.81
N ILE A 40 -8.28 19.65 -14.00
CA ILE A 40 -8.90 18.33 -14.05
C ILE A 40 -10.40 18.49 -14.35
N THR A 41 -11.07 17.38 -14.67
CA THR A 41 -12.52 17.42 -14.84
C THR A 41 -13.24 17.47 -13.49
N ALA A 42 -14.41 18.10 -13.44
CA ALA A 42 -15.28 18.08 -12.27
C ALA A 42 -15.62 16.64 -11.82
N VAL A 43 -15.79 15.72 -12.77
CA VAL A 43 -16.02 14.29 -12.52
C VAL A 43 -14.84 13.65 -11.78
N THR A 44 -13.60 13.95 -12.18
CA THR A 44 -12.40 13.47 -11.48
C THR A 44 -12.30 14.01 -10.06
N LEU A 45 -12.66 15.27 -9.85
CA LEU A 45 -12.64 15.88 -8.52
C LEU A 45 -13.73 15.28 -7.61
N LEU A 46 -14.93 15.03 -8.15
CA LEU A 46 -16.00 14.30 -7.46
C LEU A 46 -15.58 12.88 -7.09
N SER A 47 -14.92 12.15 -7.99
CA SER A 47 -14.45 10.79 -7.69
C SER A 47 -13.46 10.79 -6.53
N TRP A 48 -12.55 11.78 -6.45
CA TRP A 48 -11.64 11.90 -5.30
C TRP A 48 -12.39 12.21 -3.99
N ARG A 49 -13.46 13.01 -4.04
CA ARG A 49 -14.30 13.27 -2.86
C ARG A 49 -14.95 11.98 -2.39
N ASP A 50 -15.52 11.21 -3.30
CA ASP A 50 -16.22 9.96 -2.96
C ASP A 50 -15.23 8.92 -2.40
N ASP A 51 -14.05 8.76 -3.02
CA ASP A 51 -12.96 7.92 -2.52
C ASP A 51 -12.50 8.36 -1.10
N PHE A 52 -12.36 9.68 -0.88
CA PHE A 52 -11.93 10.24 0.39
C PHE A 52 -12.96 9.97 1.51
N LEU A 53 -14.25 10.14 1.22
CA LEU A 53 -15.32 9.87 2.17
C LEU A 53 -15.45 8.38 2.49
N ALA A 54 -15.36 7.52 1.46
CA ALA A 54 -15.37 6.07 1.64
C ALA A 54 -14.17 5.59 2.50
N GLY A 55 -12.97 6.10 2.20
CA GLY A 55 -11.76 5.82 2.99
C GLY A 55 -11.88 6.31 4.43
N GLY A 56 -12.39 7.53 4.64
CA GLY A 56 -12.65 8.07 5.98
C GLY A 56 -13.66 7.23 6.76
N GLN A 57 -14.76 6.82 6.12
CA GLN A 57 -15.76 5.95 6.75
C GLN A 57 -15.18 4.57 7.09
N ALA A 58 -14.37 3.98 6.21
CA ALA A 58 -13.70 2.71 6.47
C ALA A 58 -12.71 2.81 7.65
N ALA A 59 -11.96 3.91 7.74
CA ALA A 59 -11.05 4.18 8.85
C ALA A 59 -11.77 4.40 10.19
N LEU A 60 -13.02 4.87 10.16
CA LEU A 60 -13.84 4.99 11.37
C LEU A 60 -14.55 3.68 11.76
N LYS A 61 -14.82 2.80 10.80
CA LYS A 61 -15.40 1.45 11.04
C LYS A 61 -14.37 0.46 11.54
N SER A 62 -13.15 0.52 11.01
CA SER A 62 -12.04 -0.30 11.47
C SER A 62 -11.51 0.30 12.76
N ARG A 63 -11.66 -0.43 13.87
CA ARG A 63 -10.93 -0.06 15.08
C ARG A 63 -9.44 -0.20 14.75
N PRO A 64 -8.60 0.86 14.90
CA PRO A 64 -7.23 0.89 14.37
C PRO A 64 -6.31 -0.23 14.85
N THR A 65 -6.67 -0.89 15.95
CA THR A 65 -5.83 -1.83 16.70
C THR A 65 -6.23 -3.29 16.51
N ASP A 66 -7.37 -3.60 15.90
CA ASP A 66 -7.88 -4.98 15.95
C ASP A 66 -7.46 -5.73 14.67
N ASP A 67 -8.01 -5.44 13.50
CA ASP A 67 -7.82 -6.31 12.33
C ASP A 67 -6.37 -6.34 11.79
N ARG A 68 -5.72 -5.17 11.73
CA ARG A 68 -4.35 -5.09 11.19
C ARG A 68 -3.34 -5.67 12.15
N ASP A 69 -3.49 -5.45 13.44
CA ASP A 69 -2.57 -6.00 14.43
C ASP A 69 -2.81 -7.50 14.63
N HIS A 70 -4.05 -7.99 14.49
CA HIS A 70 -4.34 -9.43 14.43
C HIS A 70 -3.64 -10.09 13.24
N GLU A 71 -3.71 -9.49 12.06
CA GLU A 71 -3.02 -10.01 10.87
C GLU A 71 -1.49 -9.94 11.04
N ILE A 72 -0.96 -8.85 11.59
CA ILE A 72 0.48 -8.72 11.90
C ILE A 72 0.92 -9.77 12.93
N ALA A 73 0.12 -10.01 13.97
CA ALA A 73 0.41 -11.02 14.97
C ALA A 73 0.41 -12.43 14.37
N ARG A 74 -0.59 -12.75 13.54
CA ARG A 74 -0.67 -14.01 12.80
C ARG A 74 0.57 -14.22 11.92
N LEU A 75 0.90 -13.23 11.09
CA LEU A 75 2.05 -13.30 10.18
C LEU A 75 3.37 -13.43 10.96
N ARG A 76 3.52 -12.75 12.09
CA ARG A 76 4.69 -12.91 12.96
C ARG A 76 4.81 -14.32 13.53
N SER A 77 3.69 -14.92 13.94
CA SER A 77 3.65 -16.31 14.42
C SER A 77 4.09 -17.28 13.33
N GLU A 78 3.51 -17.16 12.14
CA GLU A 78 3.80 -18.03 10.99
C GLU A 78 5.27 -17.91 10.53
N VAL A 79 5.83 -16.70 10.53
CA VAL A 79 7.26 -16.48 10.25
C VAL A 79 8.14 -17.14 11.31
N GLY A 80 7.75 -17.09 12.58
CA GLY A 80 8.46 -17.75 13.67
C GLY A 80 8.49 -19.28 13.50
N GLU A 81 7.34 -19.89 13.23
CA GLU A 81 7.21 -21.32 12.96
C GLU A 81 8.07 -21.75 11.76
N LEU A 82 7.95 -21.06 10.62
CA LEU A 82 8.73 -21.36 9.42
C LEU A 82 10.24 -21.21 9.64
N THR A 83 10.65 -20.23 10.45
CA THR A 83 12.07 -20.04 10.79
C THR A 83 12.59 -21.22 11.61
N MET A 84 11.86 -21.64 12.64
CA MET A 84 12.24 -22.80 13.46
C MET A 84 12.31 -24.09 12.65
N ASP A 85 11.32 -24.33 11.79
CA ASP A 85 11.29 -25.50 10.90
C ASP A 85 12.49 -25.50 9.96
N ASN A 86 12.84 -24.35 9.40
CA ASN A 86 14.01 -24.21 8.53
C ASN A 86 15.31 -24.52 9.26
N GLU A 87 15.48 -23.99 10.48
CA GLU A 87 16.65 -24.27 11.31
C GLU A 87 16.81 -25.77 11.60
N LEU A 88 15.72 -26.47 11.94
CA LEU A 88 15.74 -27.90 12.18
C LEU A 88 16.10 -28.69 10.91
N LEU A 89 15.54 -28.32 9.76
CA LEU A 89 15.87 -28.93 8.47
C LEU A 89 17.35 -28.75 8.13
N LEU A 90 17.89 -27.53 8.32
CA LEU A 90 19.31 -27.26 8.11
C LEU A 90 20.20 -28.07 9.05
N GLN A 91 19.81 -28.25 10.31
CA GLN A 91 20.53 -29.11 11.25
C GLN A 91 20.55 -30.56 10.79
N ARG A 92 19.41 -31.10 10.32
CA ARG A 92 19.33 -32.47 9.79
C ARG A 92 20.24 -32.65 8.58
N CYS A 93 20.19 -31.74 7.60
CA CYS A 93 21.07 -31.77 6.43
C CYS A 93 22.56 -31.71 6.80
N ARG A 94 22.93 -31.00 7.88
CA ARG A 94 24.32 -30.94 8.37
C ARG A 94 24.73 -32.21 9.12
N ALA A 95 23.80 -32.83 9.85
CA ALA A 95 24.03 -34.06 10.59
C ALA A 95 24.14 -35.28 9.66
N GLU A 96 23.30 -35.33 8.63
CA GLU A 96 23.38 -36.29 7.53
C GLU A 96 24.55 -35.90 6.61
N ARG A 97 25.81 -36.12 7.02
CA ARG A 97 26.97 -35.92 6.16
C ARG A 97 26.95 -36.96 5.00
N PRO A 98 26.68 -36.58 3.74
CA PRO A 98 26.57 -37.54 2.64
C PRO A 98 27.93 -38.07 2.16
N PHE A 99 29.02 -37.46 2.63
CA PHE A 99 30.38 -37.74 2.17
C PHE A 99 31.27 -38.11 3.36
N VAL A 100 31.06 -39.29 3.93
CA VAL A 100 32.14 -39.97 4.66
C VAL A 100 33.01 -40.63 3.60
N PRO A 101 34.26 -40.20 3.35
CA PRO A 101 35.11 -40.88 2.37
C PRO A 101 35.32 -42.31 2.87
N ARG A 102 34.84 -43.29 2.11
CA ARG A 102 35.19 -44.69 2.35
C ARG A 102 36.72 -44.77 2.29
N ARG A 103 37.36 -45.08 3.42
CA ARG A 103 38.78 -45.46 3.45
C ARG A 103 38.97 -46.56 2.42
N ARG A 104 39.64 -46.26 1.30
CA ARG A 104 40.12 -47.30 0.39
C ARG A 104 41.09 -48.15 1.19
N ARG A 105 40.70 -49.40 1.43
CA ARG A 105 41.55 -50.43 2.04
C ARG A 105 42.26 -51.19 0.90
N PRO A 106 43.42 -51.76 1.23
CA PRO A 106 44.72 -51.53 0.59
C PRO A 106 44.80 -51.92 -0.90
#